data_AF-A0A3A0VQ01-F1
#
_entry.id   AF-A0A3A0VQ01-F1
#
_cell.length_a   1.000
_cell.length_b   1.000
_cell.length_c   1.000
_cell.angle_alpha   90.00
_cell.angle_beta   90.00
_cell.angle_gamma   90.00
#
_symmetry.space_group_name_H-M   'P 1'
#
loop_
_entity.id
_entity.type
_entity.pdbx_description
1 polymer ?
#
loop_
_entity_poly.entity_id
_entity_poly.type
_entity_poly.pdbx_seq_one_letter_code
_entity_poly.pdbx_strand_id
1 'polypeptide(L)'
;MKRILCMVLLLSLSIILVSCSHKWSSEFRDFNKSLNDVKNKGKNVQEAMDSIQLNRLNDLSKTDTTDKNKQEFNDLQNKINSKVIPKMDKYEKAAKHLPAKSTETKALKSEYLDVVKKKKKALNQTKQFVDLYNQSIKANEDILDYTKLFEKNRSQVEANMKKAKNAGATSDVKYFENKLEENNKALKSTVDDGFDSSDPQNVKQLINEDIMPLITKEIRDLNKTEITSGYVNDARKNAIEMYYSLQNYYETREETIEISEKIEKIDIDSLPKEGKALERYDKSFNKKYKKIKDS
;
A
#
# COMPACT_ATOMS: atom_id res chain seq x y z
N MET A 1 11.31 -60.43 -68.39
CA MET A 1 11.40 -59.54 -67.21
C MET A 1 10.01 -59.21 -66.63
N LYS A 2 9.30 -60.19 -66.06
CA LYS A 2 7.99 -59.98 -65.40
C LYS A 2 7.83 -60.73 -64.07
N ARG A 3 8.88 -61.38 -63.56
CA ARG A 3 8.84 -62.14 -62.30
C ARG A 3 9.69 -61.57 -61.16
N ILE A 4 10.50 -60.53 -61.43
CA ILE A 4 11.31 -59.84 -60.39
C ILE A 4 10.58 -58.60 -59.83
N LEU A 5 9.60 -58.06 -60.57
CA LEU A 5 8.86 -56.86 -60.13
C LEU A 5 7.80 -57.14 -59.06
N CYS A 6 7.45 -58.41 -58.78
CA CYS A 6 6.40 -58.77 -57.82
C CYS A 6 6.90 -59.18 -56.43
N MET A 7 8.21 -59.41 -56.23
CA MET A 7 8.73 -59.74 -54.89
C MET A 7 9.33 -58.54 -54.14
N VAL A 8 9.62 -57.42 -54.81
CA VAL A 8 9.99 -56.16 -54.12
C VAL A 8 8.74 -55.44 -53.59
N LEU A 9 7.54 -55.81 -54.04
CA LEU A 9 6.28 -55.23 -53.60
C LEU A 9 5.66 -55.92 -52.36
N LEU A 10 6.29 -56.99 -51.86
CA LEU A 10 5.83 -57.76 -50.70
C LEU A 10 6.68 -57.55 -49.44
N LEU A 11 7.68 -56.65 -49.50
CA LEU A 11 8.62 -56.35 -48.41
C LEU A 11 8.53 -54.90 -47.89
N SER A 12 7.47 -54.16 -48.26
CA SER A 12 7.28 -52.75 -47.89
C SER A 12 6.00 -52.46 -47.09
N LEU A 13 5.41 -53.46 -46.44
CA LEU A 13 4.19 -53.29 -45.64
C LEU A 13 4.25 -53.98 -44.27
N SER A 14 5.34 -53.75 -43.56
CA SER A 14 5.36 -53.95 -42.10
C SER A 14 6.40 -53.03 -41.45
N ILE A 15 6.35 -51.74 -41.77
CA ILE A 15 6.69 -50.75 -40.76
C ILE A 15 5.37 -50.45 -40.05
N ILE A 16 5.03 -51.29 -39.08
CA ILE A 16 4.21 -50.79 -37.96
C ILE A 16 5.12 -49.75 -37.30
N LEU A 17 5.01 -48.51 -37.77
CA LEU A 17 5.31 -47.38 -36.92
C LEU A 17 4.34 -47.53 -35.77
N VAL A 18 4.79 -48.17 -34.70
CA VAL A 18 4.33 -47.84 -33.36
C VAL A 18 4.75 -46.40 -33.17
N SER A 19 4.01 -45.49 -33.79
CA SER A 19 3.89 -44.16 -33.27
C SER A 19 3.24 -44.37 -31.92
N CYS A 20 4.04 -44.36 -30.85
CA CYS A 20 3.57 -43.98 -29.53
C CYS A 20 3.11 -42.51 -29.62
N SER A 21 2.08 -42.24 -30.43
CA SER A 21 1.30 -41.03 -30.31
C SER A 21 0.42 -41.26 -29.09
N HIS A 22 0.89 -40.82 -27.92
CA HIS A 22 0.03 -40.72 -26.74
C HIS A 22 -1.16 -39.86 -27.15
N LYS A 23 -2.27 -40.48 -27.56
CA LYS A 23 -3.50 -39.78 -27.95
C LYS A 23 -4.12 -39.26 -26.67
N TRP A 24 -3.81 -38.00 -26.34
CA TRP A 24 -4.46 -37.31 -25.23
C TRP A 24 -5.97 -37.41 -25.37
N SER A 25 -6.65 -37.58 -24.24
CA SER A 25 -8.10 -37.47 -24.20
C SER A 25 -8.53 -36.13 -24.81
N SER A 26 -9.66 -36.11 -25.52
CA SER A 26 -10.21 -34.88 -26.11
C SER A 26 -10.34 -33.79 -25.06
N GLU A 27 -10.72 -34.16 -23.84
CA GLU A 27 -10.87 -33.25 -22.71
C GLU A 27 -9.54 -32.63 -22.25
N PHE A 28 -8.45 -33.41 -22.13
CA PHE A 28 -7.14 -32.86 -21.78
C PHE A 28 -6.62 -31.91 -22.86
N ARG A 29 -6.95 -32.17 -24.13
CA ARG A 29 -6.63 -31.27 -25.25
C ARG A 29 -7.34 -29.92 -25.12
N ASP A 30 -8.63 -29.94 -24.77
CA ASP A 30 -9.42 -28.74 -24.51
C ASP A 30 -8.85 -27.96 -23.31
N PHE A 31 -8.51 -28.66 -22.23
CA PHE A 31 -7.83 -28.07 -21.07
C PHE A 31 -6.51 -27.40 -21.46
N ASN A 32 -5.63 -28.09 -22.18
CA ASN A 32 -4.35 -27.54 -22.62
C ASN A 32 -4.52 -26.32 -23.53
N LYS A 33 -5.50 -26.34 -24.45
CA LYS A 33 -5.78 -25.19 -25.32
C LYS A 33 -6.20 -23.97 -24.51
N SER A 34 -7.16 -24.12 -23.58
CA SER A 34 -7.58 -23.03 -22.68
C SER A 34 -6.47 -22.59 -21.74
N LEU A 35 -5.65 -23.51 -21.24
CA LEU A 35 -4.50 -23.20 -20.39
C LEU A 35 -3.47 -22.33 -21.09
N ASN A 36 -3.23 -22.54 -22.39
CA ASN A 36 -2.30 -21.70 -23.14
C ASN A 36 -2.81 -20.24 -23.26
N ASP A 37 -4.11 -20.06 -23.51
CA ASP A 37 -4.72 -18.72 -23.50
C ASP A 37 -4.62 -18.06 -22.11
N VAL A 38 -4.87 -18.82 -21.05
CA VAL A 38 -4.71 -18.36 -19.67
C VAL A 38 -3.25 -18.01 -19.35
N LYS A 39 -2.27 -18.81 -19.79
CA LYS A 39 -0.84 -18.53 -19.65
C LYS A 39 -0.42 -17.26 -20.40
N ASN A 40 -0.97 -17.00 -21.59
CA ASN A 40 -0.73 -15.76 -22.31
C ASN A 40 -1.26 -14.54 -21.53
N LYS A 41 -2.43 -14.65 -20.90
CA LYS A 41 -2.91 -13.59 -19.99
C LYS A 41 -1.98 -13.41 -18.78
N GLY A 42 -1.41 -14.49 -18.26
CA GLY A 42 -0.36 -14.44 -17.24
C GLY A 42 0.91 -13.71 -17.71
N LYS A 43 1.37 -13.95 -18.93
CA LYS A 43 2.49 -13.19 -19.55
C LYS A 43 2.19 -11.71 -19.66
N ASN A 44 0.97 -11.34 -20.04
CA ASN A 44 0.58 -9.92 -20.11
C ASN A 44 0.70 -9.21 -18.75
N VAL A 45 0.51 -9.93 -17.62
CA VAL A 45 0.76 -9.41 -16.27
C VAL A 45 2.25 -9.17 -16.06
N GLN A 46 3.10 -10.15 -16.42
CA GLN A 46 4.55 -10.05 -16.32
C GLN A 46 5.08 -8.84 -17.12
N GLU A 47 4.67 -8.71 -18.37
CA GLU A 47 5.04 -7.58 -19.24
C GLU A 47 4.57 -6.23 -18.67
N ALA A 48 3.39 -6.19 -18.04
CA ALA A 48 2.93 -4.97 -17.38
C ALA A 48 3.82 -4.61 -16.18
N MET A 49 4.23 -5.59 -15.38
CA MET A 49 5.16 -5.34 -14.28
C MET A 49 6.51 -4.84 -14.77
N ASP A 50 7.06 -5.48 -15.80
CA ASP A 50 8.36 -5.10 -16.38
C ASP A 50 8.32 -3.68 -16.96
N SER A 51 7.16 -3.26 -17.50
CA SER A 51 6.96 -1.91 -18.06
C SER A 51 6.91 -0.78 -17.02
N ILE A 52 6.77 -1.08 -15.72
CA ILE A 52 6.57 -0.07 -14.67
C ILE A 52 7.77 0.08 -13.71
N GLN A 53 8.87 -0.63 -13.97
CA GLN A 53 10.17 -0.45 -13.28
C GLN A 53 10.08 -0.51 -11.74
N LEU A 54 9.47 -1.57 -11.19
CA LEU A 54 9.37 -1.80 -9.73
C LEU A 54 10.72 -2.06 -9.05
N ASN A 55 11.78 -2.30 -9.80
CA ASN A 55 13.15 -2.42 -9.27
C ASN A 55 13.61 -1.17 -8.52
N ARG A 56 13.06 0.01 -8.86
CA ARG A 56 13.35 1.29 -8.19
C ARG A 56 12.83 1.38 -6.75
N LEU A 57 11.95 0.46 -6.32
CA LEU A 57 11.40 0.47 -4.96
C LEU A 57 12.49 0.39 -3.88
N ASN A 58 13.55 -0.37 -4.10
CA ASN A 58 14.63 -0.52 -3.13
C ASN A 58 15.37 0.80 -2.92
N ASP A 59 15.64 1.55 -3.98
CA ASP A 59 16.35 2.84 -3.91
C ASP A 59 15.44 3.92 -3.33
N LEU A 60 14.18 3.95 -3.76
CA LEU A 60 13.19 4.93 -3.30
C LEU A 60 12.83 4.77 -1.83
N SER A 61 12.81 3.54 -1.32
CA SER A 61 12.50 3.23 0.09
C SER A 61 13.60 3.62 1.08
N LYS A 62 14.83 3.85 0.60
CA LYS A 62 16.04 4.06 1.43
C LYS A 62 16.59 5.49 1.36
N THR A 63 15.95 6.37 0.61
CA THR A 63 16.40 7.76 0.44
C THR A 63 15.44 8.71 1.14
N ASP A 64 15.95 9.88 1.53
CA ASP A 64 15.11 10.93 2.12
C ASP A 64 13.92 11.26 1.20
N THR A 65 12.78 11.56 1.81
CA THR A 65 11.59 11.92 1.03
C THR A 65 11.79 13.29 0.38
N THR A 66 11.87 13.30 -0.95
CA THR A 66 11.95 14.50 -1.80
C THR A 66 10.70 14.62 -2.68
N ASP A 67 10.44 15.81 -3.23
CA ASP A 67 9.35 16.02 -4.23
C ASP A 67 9.46 15.03 -5.40
N LYS A 68 10.70 14.72 -5.81
CA LYS A 68 10.98 13.74 -6.85
C LYS A 68 10.56 12.33 -6.42
N ASN A 69 10.96 11.89 -5.23
CA ASN A 69 10.60 10.57 -4.72
C ASN A 69 9.08 10.42 -4.55
N LYS A 70 8.40 11.48 -4.10
CA LYS A 70 6.93 11.55 -4.04
C LYS A 70 6.28 11.35 -5.41
N GLN A 71 6.75 12.08 -6.43
CA GLN A 71 6.23 11.93 -7.79
C GLN A 71 6.42 10.50 -8.30
N GLU A 72 7.57 9.89 -8.02
CA GLU A 72 7.88 8.53 -8.44
C GLU A 72 7.00 7.47 -7.76
N PHE A 73 6.76 7.56 -6.46
CA PHE A 73 5.84 6.65 -5.77
C PHE A 73 4.39 6.82 -6.22
N ASN A 74 3.93 8.05 -6.44
CA ASN A 74 2.60 8.32 -7.02
C ASN A 74 2.46 7.72 -8.42
N ASP A 75 3.49 7.87 -9.25
CA ASP A 75 3.57 7.27 -10.59
C ASP A 75 3.49 5.74 -10.52
N LEU A 76 4.23 5.12 -9.60
CA LEU A 76 4.21 3.68 -9.39
C LEU A 76 2.83 3.20 -8.94
N GLN A 77 2.20 3.87 -7.97
CA GLN A 77 0.85 3.55 -7.51
C GLN A 77 -0.15 3.59 -8.67
N ASN A 78 -0.14 4.67 -9.44
CA ASN A 78 -1.01 4.86 -10.60
C ASN A 78 -0.78 3.77 -11.65
N LYS A 79 0.47 3.44 -11.96
CA LYS A 79 0.83 2.40 -12.93
C LYS A 79 0.44 1.00 -12.45
N ILE A 80 0.62 0.66 -11.17
CA ILE A 80 0.15 -0.60 -10.59
C ILE A 80 -1.37 -0.72 -10.74
N ASN A 81 -2.10 0.32 -10.32
CA ASN A 81 -3.57 0.33 -10.30
C ASN A 81 -4.20 0.32 -11.70
N SER A 82 -3.59 1.04 -12.65
CA SER A 82 -4.14 1.16 -14.01
C SER A 82 -3.65 0.09 -14.99
N LYS A 83 -2.43 -0.46 -14.80
CA LYS A 83 -1.81 -1.39 -15.78
C LYS A 83 -1.69 -2.82 -15.27
N VAL A 84 -1.28 -3.03 -14.02
CA VAL A 84 -0.95 -4.37 -13.50
C VAL A 84 -2.17 -5.07 -12.93
N ILE A 85 -2.88 -4.44 -11.99
CA ILE A 85 -4.04 -5.03 -11.30
C ILE A 85 -5.14 -5.45 -12.28
N PRO A 86 -5.56 -4.64 -13.27
CA PRO A 86 -6.61 -5.04 -14.20
C PRO A 86 -6.23 -6.25 -15.07
N LYS A 87 -4.93 -6.39 -15.42
CA LYS A 87 -4.44 -7.58 -16.14
C LYS A 87 -4.43 -8.81 -15.24
N MET A 88 -4.05 -8.66 -13.97
CA MET A 88 -4.11 -9.75 -12.99
C MET A 88 -5.54 -10.23 -12.78
N ASP A 89 -6.52 -9.33 -12.72
CA ASP A 89 -7.94 -9.70 -12.59
C ASP A 89 -8.46 -10.43 -13.85
N LYS A 90 -8.07 -9.99 -15.06
CA LYS A 90 -8.37 -10.70 -16.31
C LYS A 90 -7.75 -12.09 -16.34
N TYR A 91 -6.50 -12.23 -15.88
CA TYR A 91 -5.81 -13.51 -15.77
C TYR A 91 -6.50 -14.45 -14.77
N GLU A 92 -6.86 -13.95 -13.59
CA GLU A 92 -7.58 -14.73 -12.57
C GLU A 92 -8.95 -15.18 -13.07
N LYS A 93 -9.72 -14.27 -13.69
CA LYS A 93 -11.01 -14.61 -14.28
C LYS A 93 -10.85 -15.72 -15.31
N ALA A 94 -9.88 -15.62 -16.22
CA ALA A 94 -9.66 -16.65 -17.23
C ALA A 94 -9.27 -18.01 -16.60
N ALA A 95 -8.40 -18.02 -15.59
CA ALA A 95 -8.00 -19.24 -14.87
C ALA A 95 -9.21 -19.96 -14.21
N LYS A 96 -10.14 -19.19 -13.63
CA LYS A 96 -11.40 -19.73 -13.05
C LYS A 96 -12.27 -20.44 -14.08
N HIS A 97 -12.19 -20.05 -15.36
CA HIS A 97 -12.97 -20.63 -16.46
C HIS A 97 -12.28 -21.78 -17.20
N LEU A 98 -11.12 -22.28 -16.73
CA LEU A 98 -10.52 -23.48 -17.30
C LEU A 98 -11.51 -24.66 -17.28
N PRO A 99 -11.65 -25.43 -18.38
CA PRO A 99 -12.54 -26.58 -18.42
C PRO A 99 -12.00 -27.69 -17.52
N ALA A 100 -12.83 -28.35 -16.72
CA ALA A 100 -12.38 -29.45 -15.87
C ALA A 100 -13.52 -30.45 -15.63
N LYS A 101 -13.47 -31.60 -16.29
CA LYS A 101 -14.51 -32.65 -16.22
C LYS A 101 -13.98 -33.90 -15.51
N SER A 102 -12.81 -34.40 -15.92
CA SER A 102 -12.15 -35.55 -15.29
C SER A 102 -11.49 -35.19 -13.95
N THR A 103 -11.15 -36.23 -13.19
CA THR A 103 -10.43 -36.11 -11.93
C THR A 103 -9.07 -35.44 -12.14
N GLU A 104 -8.38 -35.77 -13.23
CA GLU A 104 -7.07 -35.24 -13.61
C GLU A 104 -7.12 -33.73 -13.91
N THR A 105 -8.05 -33.29 -14.76
CA THR A 105 -8.16 -31.87 -15.13
C THR A 105 -8.72 -31.02 -13.99
N LYS A 106 -9.58 -31.57 -13.12
CA LYS A 106 -9.99 -30.92 -11.86
C LYS A 106 -8.80 -30.70 -10.93
N ALA A 107 -7.97 -31.73 -10.76
CA ALA A 107 -6.78 -31.65 -9.92
C ALA A 107 -5.72 -30.69 -10.48
N LEU A 108 -5.61 -30.56 -11.82
CA LEU A 108 -4.74 -29.57 -12.46
C LEU A 108 -5.30 -28.15 -12.34
N LYS A 109 -6.60 -27.96 -12.57
CA LYS A 109 -7.26 -26.66 -12.42
C LYS A 109 -7.11 -26.13 -10.99
N SER A 110 -7.36 -26.98 -9.98
CA SER A 110 -7.20 -26.61 -8.58
C SER A 110 -5.79 -26.14 -8.26
N GLU A 111 -4.77 -26.89 -8.71
CA GLU A 111 -3.36 -26.53 -8.55
C GLU A 111 -3.06 -25.18 -9.22
N TYR A 112 -3.53 -25.00 -10.45
CA TYR A 112 -3.29 -23.76 -11.20
C TYR A 112 -3.97 -22.55 -10.56
N LEU A 113 -5.18 -22.71 -10.01
CA LEU A 113 -5.87 -21.64 -9.28
C LEU A 113 -5.11 -21.22 -8.01
N ASP A 114 -4.49 -22.16 -7.30
CA ASP A 114 -3.61 -21.83 -6.17
C ASP A 114 -2.38 -21.04 -6.62
N VAL A 115 -1.77 -21.39 -7.76
CA VAL A 115 -0.68 -20.61 -8.36
C VAL A 115 -1.12 -19.19 -8.68
N VAL A 116 -2.26 -19.01 -9.34
CA VAL A 116 -2.81 -17.68 -9.67
C VAL A 116 -3.11 -16.88 -8.39
N LYS A 117 -3.66 -17.51 -7.36
CA LYS A 117 -3.92 -16.88 -6.06
C LYS A 117 -2.63 -16.39 -5.40
N LYS A 118 -1.57 -17.21 -5.41
CA LYS A 118 -0.25 -16.83 -4.86
C LYS A 118 0.37 -15.66 -5.64
N LYS A 119 0.28 -15.65 -6.97
CA LYS A 119 0.71 -14.52 -7.81
C LYS A 119 -0.06 -13.24 -7.47
N LYS A 120 -1.39 -13.31 -7.38
CA LYS A 120 -2.24 -12.16 -6.99
C LYS A 120 -1.86 -11.63 -5.61
N LYS A 121 -1.67 -12.52 -4.63
CA LYS A 121 -1.26 -12.14 -3.28
C LYS A 121 0.07 -11.37 -3.29
N ALA A 122 1.08 -11.88 -4.00
CA ALA A 122 2.38 -11.23 -4.11
C ALA A 122 2.29 -9.83 -4.74
N LEU A 123 1.49 -9.66 -5.80
CA LEU A 123 1.27 -8.35 -6.42
C LEU A 123 0.52 -7.38 -5.51
N ASN A 124 -0.47 -7.87 -4.77
CA ASN A 124 -1.20 -7.05 -3.81
C ASN A 124 -0.31 -6.63 -2.65
N GLN A 125 0.68 -7.43 -2.24
CA GLN A 125 1.70 -7.01 -1.27
C GLN A 125 2.59 -5.89 -1.83
N THR A 126 3.02 -5.98 -3.09
CA THR A 126 3.74 -4.88 -3.75
C THR A 126 2.90 -3.61 -3.83
N LYS A 127 1.63 -3.73 -4.20
CA LYS A 127 0.67 -2.61 -4.21
C LYS A 127 0.55 -1.98 -2.82
N GLN A 128 0.30 -2.81 -1.80
CA GLN A 128 0.14 -2.36 -0.42
C GLN A 128 1.37 -1.61 0.08
N PHE A 129 2.57 -2.11 -0.24
CA PHE A 129 3.83 -1.42 0.09
C PHE A 129 3.88 0.00 -0.50
N VAL A 130 3.60 0.13 -1.80
CA VAL A 130 3.59 1.43 -2.49
C VAL A 130 2.51 2.36 -1.93
N ASP A 131 1.32 1.83 -1.64
CA ASP A 131 0.23 2.62 -1.05
C ASP A 131 0.60 3.16 0.34
N LEU A 132 1.19 2.32 1.19
CA LEU A 132 1.64 2.71 2.53
C LEU A 132 2.75 3.76 2.48
N TYR A 133 3.68 3.65 1.53
CA TYR A 133 4.71 4.69 1.34
C TYR A 133 4.09 6.03 0.92
N ASN A 134 3.14 6.04 -0.01
CA ASN A 134 2.44 7.28 -0.37
C ASN A 134 1.65 7.87 0.81
N GLN A 135 1.02 7.03 1.63
CA GLN A 135 0.35 7.46 2.87
C GLN A 135 1.34 8.09 3.85
N SER A 136 2.51 7.46 4.05
CA SER A 136 3.58 7.99 4.91
C SER A 136 4.04 9.37 4.44
N ILE A 137 4.29 9.53 3.14
CA ILE A 137 4.67 10.83 2.54
C ILE A 137 3.58 11.88 2.82
N LYS A 138 2.31 11.54 2.56
CA LYS A 138 1.20 12.46 2.75
C LYS A 138 1.03 12.87 4.22
N ALA A 139 1.08 11.92 5.15
CA ALA A 139 0.95 12.20 6.58
C ALA A 139 2.08 13.11 7.08
N ASN A 140 3.31 12.93 6.58
CA ASN A 140 4.43 13.83 6.88
C ASN A 140 4.22 15.25 6.33
N GLU A 141 3.64 15.39 5.13
CA GLU A 141 3.26 16.70 4.59
C GLU A 141 2.16 17.37 5.43
N ASP A 142 1.17 16.59 5.85
CA ASP A 142 0.08 17.09 6.69
C ASP A 142 0.61 17.58 8.05
N ILE A 143 1.54 16.86 8.68
CA ILE A 143 2.27 17.31 9.88
C ILE A 143 2.92 18.70 9.66
N LEU A 144 3.59 18.90 8.52
CA LEU A 144 4.23 20.18 8.21
C LEU A 144 3.19 21.28 8.01
N ASP A 145 2.08 20.98 7.35
CA ASP A 145 1.01 21.95 7.10
C ASP A 145 0.27 22.31 8.39
N TYR A 146 0.00 21.37 9.29
CA TYR A 146 -0.55 21.66 10.61
C TYR A 146 0.42 22.50 11.46
N THR A 147 1.73 22.26 11.35
CA THR A 147 2.74 23.10 12.01
C THR A 147 2.70 24.54 11.49
N LYS A 148 2.60 24.74 10.16
CA LYS A 148 2.45 26.08 9.57
C LYS A 148 1.15 26.78 10.01
N LEU A 149 0.05 26.03 10.08
CA LEU A 149 -1.24 26.55 10.55
C LEU A 149 -1.17 26.96 12.02
N PHE A 150 -0.56 26.14 12.87
CA PHE A 150 -0.28 26.46 14.26
C PHE A 150 0.49 27.78 14.38
N GLU A 151 1.60 27.92 13.67
CA GLU A 151 2.45 29.12 13.72
C GLU A 151 1.75 30.38 13.20
N LYS A 152 0.94 30.23 12.15
CA LYS A 152 0.11 31.31 11.62
C LYS A 152 -0.91 31.78 12.67
N ASN A 153 -1.60 30.85 13.31
CA ASN A 153 -2.61 31.14 14.32
C ASN A 153 -1.97 31.75 15.58
N ARG A 154 -0.82 31.21 16.03
CA ARG A 154 -0.02 31.78 17.13
C ARG A 154 0.36 33.24 16.85
N SER A 155 0.85 33.54 15.65
CA SER A 155 1.19 34.90 15.24
C SER A 155 -0.04 35.85 15.27
N GLN A 156 -1.22 35.34 14.91
CA GLN A 156 -2.47 36.12 14.98
C GLN A 156 -2.95 36.34 16.41
N VAL A 157 -2.78 35.35 17.31
CA VAL A 157 -2.99 35.52 18.76
C VAL A 157 -2.12 36.67 19.26
N GLU A 158 -0.81 36.62 19.04
CA GLU A 158 0.15 37.65 19.50
C GLU A 158 -0.18 39.05 18.97
N ALA A 159 -0.52 39.15 17.67
CA ALA A 159 -0.89 40.43 17.05
C ALA A 159 -2.17 41.03 17.67
N ASN A 160 -3.17 40.21 17.95
CA ASN A 160 -4.43 40.66 18.57
C ASN A 160 -4.24 41.02 20.05
N MET A 161 -3.41 40.27 20.78
CA MET A 161 -3.06 40.59 22.16
C MET A 161 -2.32 41.94 22.26
N LYS A 162 -1.41 42.22 21.33
CA LYS A 162 -0.74 43.53 21.23
C LYS A 162 -1.74 44.67 20.97
N LYS A 163 -2.71 44.47 20.07
CA LYS A 163 -3.77 45.47 19.80
C LYS A 163 -4.65 45.69 21.02
N ALA A 164 -5.04 44.62 21.73
CA ALA A 164 -5.83 44.71 22.96
C ALA A 164 -5.11 45.51 24.04
N LYS A 165 -3.81 45.24 24.23
CA LYS A 165 -2.97 45.97 25.20
C LYS A 165 -2.89 47.47 24.86
N ASN A 166 -2.69 47.81 23.59
CA ASN A 166 -2.67 49.20 23.12
C ASN A 166 -4.03 49.90 23.28
N ALA A 167 -5.13 49.14 23.20
CA ALA A 167 -6.49 49.64 23.40
C ALA A 167 -6.90 49.73 24.89
N GLY A 168 -6.00 49.42 25.83
CA GLY A 168 -6.25 49.55 27.27
C GLY A 168 -6.99 48.37 27.92
N ALA A 169 -7.19 47.25 27.20
CA ALA A 169 -7.86 46.05 27.73
C ALA A 169 -6.94 45.18 28.62
N THR A 170 -6.29 45.79 29.60
CA THR A 170 -5.18 45.17 30.35
C THR A 170 -5.59 43.98 31.23
N SER A 171 -6.81 43.97 31.78
CA SER A 171 -7.34 42.85 32.57
C SER A 171 -7.58 41.60 31.73
N ASP A 172 -8.30 41.74 30.62
CA ASP A 172 -8.62 40.65 29.69
C ASP A 172 -7.34 40.08 29.06
N VAL A 173 -6.38 40.95 28.72
CA VAL A 173 -5.07 40.55 28.22
C VAL A 173 -4.33 39.69 29.23
N LYS A 174 -4.17 40.16 30.48
CA LYS A 174 -3.43 39.42 31.51
C LYS A 174 -4.09 38.09 31.85
N TYR A 175 -5.42 38.07 31.96
CA TYR A 175 -6.17 36.85 32.20
C TYR A 175 -5.93 35.83 31.08
N PHE A 176 -6.03 36.26 29.82
CA PHE A 176 -5.88 35.37 28.67
C PHE A 176 -4.44 34.90 28.49
N GLU A 177 -3.43 35.75 28.71
CA GLU A 177 -2.00 35.37 28.72
C GLU A 177 -1.73 34.26 29.75
N ASN A 178 -2.16 34.46 31.00
CA ASN A 178 -1.99 33.44 32.04
C ASN A 178 -2.63 32.11 31.66
N LYS A 179 -3.82 32.14 31.04
CA LYS A 179 -4.51 30.93 30.61
C LYS A 179 -3.72 30.17 29.54
N LEU A 180 -3.16 30.86 28.55
CA LEU A 180 -2.33 30.24 27.52
C LEU A 180 -1.01 29.70 28.09
N GLU A 181 -0.40 30.41 29.04
CA GLU A 181 0.83 29.95 29.70
C GLU A 181 0.60 28.68 30.54
N GLU A 182 -0.50 28.61 31.29
CA GLU A 182 -0.89 27.44 32.07
C GLU A 182 -1.09 26.22 31.16
N ASN A 183 -1.85 26.39 30.08
CA ASN A 183 -2.07 25.35 29.06
C ASN A 183 -0.73 24.86 28.46
N ASN A 184 0.12 25.79 28.01
CA ASN A 184 1.42 25.44 27.42
C ASN A 184 2.33 24.70 28.41
N LYS A 185 2.33 25.08 29.70
CA LYS A 185 3.09 24.37 30.73
C LYS A 185 2.56 22.95 30.94
N ALA A 186 1.24 22.76 30.97
CA ALA A 186 0.63 21.44 31.14
C ALA A 186 0.96 20.51 29.97
N LEU A 187 0.81 20.99 28.73
CA LEU A 187 1.18 20.25 27.52
C LEU A 187 2.68 19.93 27.51
N LYS A 188 3.53 20.92 27.78
CA LYS A 188 4.98 20.72 27.79
C LYS A 188 5.41 19.68 28.84
N SER A 189 4.90 19.76 30.07
CA SER A 189 5.23 18.75 31.10
C SER A 189 4.81 17.37 30.66
N THR A 190 3.59 17.22 30.13
CA THR A 190 3.08 15.93 29.65
C THR A 190 3.95 15.32 28.56
N VAL A 191 4.42 16.16 27.63
CA VAL A 191 5.35 15.74 26.58
C VAL A 191 6.71 15.39 27.19
N ASP A 192 7.34 16.29 27.95
CA ASP A 192 8.68 16.09 28.52
C ASP A 192 8.75 14.86 29.45
N ASP A 193 7.69 14.60 30.24
CA ASP A 193 7.61 13.47 31.17
C ASP A 193 7.36 12.12 30.46
N GLY A 194 6.81 12.15 29.24
CA GLY A 194 6.36 10.95 28.50
C GLY A 194 7.14 10.61 27.23
N PHE A 195 7.89 11.55 26.63
CA PHE A 195 8.50 11.38 25.29
C PHE A 195 9.88 10.70 25.26
N ASP A 196 10.40 10.20 26.37
CA ASP A 196 11.71 9.54 26.44
C ASP A 196 11.70 8.08 25.94
N SER A 197 10.61 7.64 25.29
CA SER A 197 10.43 6.28 24.80
C SER A 197 10.68 6.18 23.30
N SER A 198 11.60 5.29 22.91
CA SER A 198 11.75 4.85 21.52
C SER A 198 10.67 3.83 21.10
N ASP A 199 9.76 3.45 22.01
CA ASP A 199 8.69 2.50 21.74
C ASP A 199 7.46 3.20 21.11
N PRO A 200 7.10 2.85 19.87
CA PRO A 200 5.94 3.45 19.20
C PRO A 200 4.60 3.22 19.93
N GLN A 201 4.46 2.16 20.74
CA GLN A 201 3.24 1.92 21.50
C GLN A 201 3.09 2.87 22.68
N ASN A 202 4.19 3.15 23.39
CA ASN A 202 4.18 4.14 24.47
C ASN A 202 3.87 5.53 23.94
N VAL A 203 4.42 5.90 22.76
CA VAL A 203 4.11 7.18 22.12
C VAL A 203 2.63 7.28 21.76
N LYS A 204 2.03 6.22 21.20
CA LYS A 204 0.58 6.19 20.92
C LYS A 204 -0.26 6.31 22.18
N GLN A 205 0.13 5.60 23.25
CA GLN A 205 -0.58 5.66 24.52
C GLN A 205 -0.54 7.08 25.09
N LEU A 206 0.63 7.71 25.15
CA LEU A 206 0.80 9.10 25.60
C LEU A 206 -0.06 10.08 24.78
N ILE A 207 -0.08 9.93 23.45
CA ILE A 207 -0.92 10.75 22.57
C ILE A 207 -2.40 10.63 22.97
N ASN A 208 -2.89 9.40 23.07
CA ASN A 208 -4.32 9.12 23.27
C ASN A 208 -4.82 9.37 24.68
N GLU A 209 -4.02 9.03 25.69
CA GLU A 209 -4.44 9.04 27.10
C GLU A 209 -4.14 10.37 27.79
N ASP A 210 -3.09 11.09 27.36
CA ASP A 210 -2.64 12.29 28.05
C ASP A 210 -2.74 13.55 27.16
N ILE A 211 -2.11 13.55 25.99
CA ILE A 211 -2.00 14.75 25.14
C ILE A 211 -3.35 15.17 24.56
N MET A 212 -4.05 14.26 23.88
CA MET A 212 -5.31 14.56 23.20
C MET A 212 -6.43 15.00 24.16
N PRO A 213 -6.59 14.38 25.36
CA PRO A 213 -7.52 14.88 26.37
C PRO A 213 -7.18 16.28 26.88
N LEU A 214 -5.90 16.61 27.05
CA LEU A 214 -5.48 17.96 27.45
C LEU A 214 -5.84 18.99 26.38
N ILE A 215 -5.49 18.75 25.11
CA ILE A 215 -5.84 19.66 24.00
C ILE A 215 -7.36 19.85 23.91
N THR A 216 -8.13 18.76 24.01
CA THR A 216 -9.60 18.80 23.99
C THR A 216 -10.15 19.64 25.14
N LYS A 217 -9.60 19.47 26.35
CA LYS A 217 -9.96 20.25 27.53
C LYS A 217 -9.65 21.73 27.30
N GLU A 218 -8.51 22.07 26.73
CA GLU A 218 -8.09 23.45 26.48
C GLU A 218 -9.01 24.15 25.47
N ILE A 219 -9.34 23.48 24.35
CA ILE A 219 -10.32 23.98 23.38
C ILE A 219 -11.66 24.26 24.06
N ARG A 220 -12.15 23.32 24.87
CA ARG A 220 -13.42 23.45 25.59
C ARG A 220 -13.38 24.61 26.60
N ASP A 221 -12.31 24.71 27.37
CA ASP A 221 -12.14 25.75 28.40
C ASP A 221 -12.05 27.14 27.73
N LEU A 222 -11.33 27.27 26.62
CA LEU A 222 -11.27 28.51 25.82
C LEU A 222 -12.63 28.90 25.24
N ASN A 223 -13.40 27.95 24.74
CA ASN A 223 -14.75 28.22 24.22
C ASN A 223 -15.69 28.80 25.29
N LYS A 224 -15.52 28.40 26.55
CA LYS A 224 -16.31 28.88 27.69
C LYS A 224 -15.79 30.17 28.31
N THR A 225 -14.59 30.62 27.94
CA THR A 225 -14.01 31.85 28.48
C THR A 225 -14.82 33.08 28.04
N GLU A 226 -15.32 33.83 29.01
CA GLU A 226 -15.95 35.13 28.80
C GLU A 226 -14.89 36.22 28.65
N ILE A 227 -14.92 36.94 27.52
CA ILE A 227 -13.97 38.00 27.19
C ILE A 227 -14.74 39.21 26.68
N THR A 228 -14.46 40.37 27.25
CA THR A 228 -15.17 41.62 26.91
C THR A 228 -14.51 42.36 25.75
N SER A 229 -13.18 42.31 25.67
CA SER A 229 -12.42 42.92 24.59
C SER A 229 -12.56 42.17 23.27
N GLY A 230 -12.99 42.86 22.21
CA GLY A 230 -13.09 42.29 20.86
C GLY A 230 -11.76 41.73 20.34
N TYR A 231 -10.65 42.46 20.56
CA TYR A 231 -9.32 41.99 20.17
C TYR A 231 -8.88 40.73 20.95
N VAL A 232 -9.15 40.65 22.26
CA VAL A 232 -8.82 39.45 23.03
C VAL A 232 -9.74 38.28 22.62
N ASN A 233 -11.00 38.55 22.28
CA ASN A 233 -11.89 37.51 21.75
C ASN A 233 -11.43 36.97 20.40
N ASP A 234 -10.88 37.81 19.52
CA ASP A 234 -10.27 37.34 18.27
C ASP A 234 -8.97 36.58 18.52
N ALA A 235 -8.16 36.98 19.52
CA ALA A 235 -7.03 36.18 19.98
C ALA A 235 -7.50 34.79 20.48
N ARG A 236 -8.59 34.73 21.25
CA ARG A 236 -9.20 33.48 21.72
C ARG A 236 -9.63 32.56 20.59
N LYS A 237 -10.29 33.09 19.55
CA LYS A 237 -10.67 32.30 18.37
C LYS A 237 -9.43 31.72 17.68
N ASN A 238 -8.39 32.53 17.46
CA ASN A 238 -7.16 32.05 16.84
C ASN A 238 -6.42 31.03 17.73
N ALA A 239 -6.48 31.16 19.06
CA ALA A 239 -5.93 30.16 19.96
C ALA A 239 -6.70 28.82 19.86
N ILE A 240 -8.03 28.85 19.71
CA ILE A 240 -8.82 27.63 19.47
C ILE A 240 -8.38 26.95 18.16
N GLU A 241 -8.21 27.71 17.07
CA GLU A 241 -7.71 27.18 15.79
C GLU A 241 -6.26 26.67 15.89
N MET A 242 -5.42 27.30 16.73
CA MET A 242 -4.08 26.82 17.05
C MET A 242 -4.15 25.44 17.74
N TYR A 243 -5.06 25.24 18.70
CA TYR A 243 -5.23 23.95 19.35
C TYR A 243 -5.85 22.87 18.45
N TYR A 244 -6.77 23.22 17.55
CA TYR A 244 -7.23 22.28 16.52
C TYR A 244 -6.10 21.87 15.57
N SER A 245 -5.19 22.79 15.24
CA SER A 245 -3.99 22.45 14.44
C SER A 245 -3.08 21.48 15.20
N LEU A 246 -2.92 21.67 16.52
CA LEU A 246 -2.16 20.77 17.39
C LEU A 246 -2.83 19.40 17.53
N GLN A 247 -4.15 19.37 17.62
CA GLN A 247 -4.94 18.13 17.64
C GLN A 247 -4.68 17.31 16.37
N ASN A 248 -4.86 17.92 15.19
CA ASN A 248 -4.62 17.26 13.90
C ASN A 248 -3.17 16.79 13.76
N TYR A 249 -2.21 17.55 14.29
CA TYR A 249 -0.80 17.15 14.31
C TYR A 249 -0.61 15.82 15.05
N TYR A 250 -1.17 15.67 16.25
CA TYR A 250 -0.99 14.45 17.06
C TYR A 250 -1.78 13.26 16.53
N GLU A 251 -2.98 13.47 16.01
CA GLU A 251 -3.75 12.42 15.30
C GLU A 251 -2.94 11.89 14.09
N THR A 252 -2.37 12.80 13.31
CA THR A 252 -1.52 12.42 12.16
C THR A 252 -0.23 11.74 12.62
N ARG A 253 0.33 12.15 13.77
CA ARG A 253 1.53 11.53 14.33
C ARG A 253 1.27 10.07 14.70
N GLU A 254 0.13 9.76 15.31
CA GLU A 254 -0.30 8.38 15.55
C GLU A 254 -0.46 7.61 14.23
N GLU A 255 -1.08 8.20 13.21
CA GLU A 255 -1.21 7.58 11.89
C GLU A 255 0.17 7.24 11.29
N THR A 256 1.16 8.13 11.42
CA THR A 256 2.53 7.85 10.93
C THR A 256 3.17 6.65 11.62
N ILE A 257 2.89 6.45 12.91
CA ILE A 257 3.38 5.29 13.66
C ILE A 257 2.73 4.01 13.12
N GLU A 258 1.41 4.00 12.92
CA GLU A 258 0.73 2.84 12.37
C GLU A 258 1.17 2.49 10.94
N ILE A 259 1.37 3.50 10.09
CA ILE A 259 1.85 3.30 8.73
C ILE A 259 3.25 2.68 8.78
N SER A 260 4.13 3.18 9.65
CA SER A 260 5.49 2.67 9.83
C SER A 260 5.48 1.20 10.27
N GLU A 261 4.68 0.86 11.29
CA GLU A 261 4.50 -0.54 11.73
C GLU A 261 3.99 -1.46 10.61
N LYS A 262 3.10 -0.96 9.73
CA LYS A 262 2.59 -1.71 8.58
C LYS A 262 3.66 -1.91 7.49
N ILE A 263 4.51 -0.90 7.25
CA ILE A 263 5.62 -0.96 6.30
C ILE A 263 6.68 -1.95 6.78
N GLU A 264 7.09 -1.88 8.05
CA GLU A 264 8.12 -2.76 8.65
C GLU A 264 7.77 -4.25 8.59
N LYS A 265 6.48 -4.58 8.63
CA LYS A 265 5.98 -5.96 8.49
C LYS A 265 6.11 -6.50 7.05
N ILE A 266 6.40 -5.65 6.07
CA ILE A 266 6.56 -6.05 4.67
C ILE A 266 8.05 -6.22 4.36
N ASP A 267 8.46 -7.47 4.11
CA ASP A 267 9.78 -7.77 3.56
C ASP A 267 9.85 -7.28 2.10
N ILE A 268 10.42 -6.09 1.91
CA ILE A 268 10.61 -5.45 0.61
C ILE A 268 11.40 -6.32 -0.36
N ASP A 269 12.39 -7.09 0.12
CA ASP A 269 13.25 -7.90 -0.74
C ASP A 269 12.49 -9.10 -1.31
N SER A 270 11.49 -9.62 -0.59
CA SER A 270 10.59 -10.68 -1.06
C SER A 270 9.59 -10.24 -2.15
N LEU A 271 9.33 -8.93 -2.27
CA LEU A 271 8.35 -8.38 -3.19
C LEU A 271 8.77 -8.62 -4.65
N PRO A 272 7.84 -9.06 -5.52
CA PRO A 272 8.14 -9.24 -6.93
C PRO A 272 8.32 -7.88 -7.63
N LYS A 273 9.51 -7.65 -8.17
CA LYS A 273 9.91 -6.41 -8.87
C LYS A 273 9.96 -6.55 -10.40
N GLU A 274 9.91 -7.79 -10.88
CA GLU A 274 9.98 -8.15 -12.30
C GLU A 274 8.99 -9.28 -12.58
N GLY A 275 8.49 -9.36 -13.80
CA GLY A 275 7.51 -10.36 -14.23
C GLY A 275 7.99 -11.80 -14.02
N LYS A 276 9.27 -12.08 -14.27
CA LYS A 276 9.87 -13.41 -14.02
C LYS A 276 9.83 -13.83 -12.55
N ALA A 277 9.75 -12.88 -11.60
CA ALA A 277 9.65 -13.20 -10.17
C ALA A 277 8.36 -13.96 -9.84
N LEU A 278 7.30 -13.81 -10.66
CA LEU A 278 6.06 -14.56 -10.52
C LEU A 278 6.19 -16.04 -10.91
N GLU A 279 7.18 -16.40 -11.74
CA GLU A 279 7.33 -17.78 -12.25
C GLU A 279 7.71 -18.78 -11.15
N ARG A 280 8.25 -18.30 -10.02
CA ARG A 280 8.55 -19.13 -8.85
C ARG A 280 7.33 -19.90 -8.36
N TYR A 281 6.12 -19.36 -8.54
CA TYR A 281 4.88 -19.99 -8.13
C TYR A 281 4.43 -21.11 -9.08
N ASP A 282 4.92 -21.16 -10.32
CA ASP A 282 4.50 -22.14 -11.32
C ASP A 282 5.14 -23.53 -11.12
N LYS A 283 6.17 -23.65 -10.27
CA LYS A 283 6.99 -24.88 -10.12
C LYS A 283 6.16 -26.15 -9.83
N SER A 284 5.27 -26.09 -8.84
CA SER A 284 4.45 -27.24 -8.43
C SER A 284 3.50 -27.67 -9.56
N PHE A 285 2.79 -26.70 -10.14
CA PHE A 285 1.90 -26.92 -11.27
C PHE A 285 2.64 -27.51 -12.47
N ASN A 286 3.77 -26.94 -12.87
CA ASN A 286 4.53 -27.39 -14.03
C ASN A 286 5.02 -28.85 -13.86
N LYS A 287 5.41 -29.25 -12.64
CA LYS A 287 5.77 -30.64 -12.33
C LYS A 287 4.59 -31.60 -12.52
N LYS A 288 3.42 -31.27 -11.98
CA LYS A 288 2.21 -32.09 -12.10
C LYS A 288 1.69 -32.15 -13.54
N TYR A 289 1.70 -31.00 -14.21
CA TYR A 289 1.32 -30.87 -15.61
C TYR A 289 2.20 -31.74 -16.53
N LYS A 290 3.52 -31.71 -16.33
CA LYS A 290 4.46 -32.53 -17.12
C LYS A 290 4.22 -34.03 -16.91
N LYS A 291 4.01 -34.48 -15.68
CA LYS A 291 3.70 -35.90 -15.39
C LYS A 291 2.49 -36.40 -16.19
N ILE A 292 1.41 -35.63 -16.22
CA ILE A 292 0.18 -36.00 -16.95
C ILE A 292 0.39 -35.92 -18.47
N LYS A 293 1.18 -34.96 -18.94
CA LYS A 293 1.52 -34.81 -20.36
C LYS A 293 2.36 -35.98 -20.89
N ASP A 294 3.22 -36.52 -20.04
CA ASP A 294 4.19 -37.58 -20.37
C ASP A 294 3.67 -38.99 -20.00
N SER A 295 2.42 -39.12 -19.50
CA SER A 295 1.71 -40.39 -19.25
C SER A 295 0.88 -40.81 -20.46
#